data_AF-A0A453S2Q8-F1
#
_entry.id   AF-A0A453S2Q8-F1
#
_cell.length_a   1.000
_cell.length_b   1.000
_cell.length_c   1.000
_cell.angle_alpha   90.00
_cell.angle_beta   90.00
_cell.angle_gamma   90.00
#
_symmetry.space_group_name_H-M   'P 1'
#
loop_
_entity.id
_entity.type
_entity.pdbx_description
1 polymer ?
#
loop_
_entity_poly.entity_id
_entity_poly.type
_entity_poly.pdbx_seq_one_letter_code
_entity_poly.pdbx_strand_id
1 'polypeptide(L)'
;MSTAEERLESSSAFGAALLGDGEENVGQFLYLEGMEYHMWNTYDVHFYSSFSLLSLFPEIELSLQRDFARAVLLHDPRPMRTLDGVDVPRKVLGAVPHDIGLVDPWFELNAYMIHDPSRWKDLNPKFVLQVYRDVAATGNLAFATAAWPAVYLAMAYMDQFDRDGDGMVENEGRPDQTYDLWSVSGVSAYTGGLWVAALQAAAAMARIVGDRGAEGYFLERYKRAQRVYDGELWNGSYFDYDNSGGATSKSIMADQLAGQWYARACGLEPVVEEEKARSALGTVLDYNVMRVQGGAVGAVNGMRPDGAVDASSLQSKEVWV
;
A
#
# COMPACT_ATOMS: atom_id res chain seq x y z
N MET A 1 -37.10 -1.93 11.99
CA MET A 1 -36.71 -1.13 10.81
C MET A 1 -35.60 -0.23 11.27
N SER A 2 -34.43 -0.28 10.63
CA SER A 2 -33.33 0.61 10.97
C SER A 2 -33.71 2.07 10.68
N THR A 3 -33.23 3.01 11.51
CA THR A 3 -33.46 4.45 11.34
C THR A 3 -32.81 4.96 10.04
N ALA A 4 -33.09 6.21 9.64
CA ALA A 4 -32.41 6.80 8.48
C ALA A 4 -30.91 7.02 8.77
N GLU A 5 -30.55 7.44 9.98
CA GLU A 5 -29.17 7.58 10.46
C GLU A 5 -28.44 6.24 10.46
N GLU A 6 -29.02 5.18 11.03
CA GLU A 6 -28.43 3.83 11.02
C GLU A 6 -28.21 3.29 9.60
N ARG A 7 -29.06 3.68 8.63
CA ARG A 7 -28.88 3.34 7.21
C ARG A 7 -27.75 4.12 6.56
N LEU A 8 -27.62 5.42 6.85
CA LEU A 8 -26.52 6.27 6.38
C LEU A 8 -25.16 5.85 6.94
N GLU A 9 -25.10 5.44 8.20
CA GLU A 9 -23.88 4.91 8.84
C GLU A 9 -23.47 3.53 8.30
N SER A 10 -24.44 2.72 7.88
CA SER A 10 -24.18 1.39 7.31
C SER A 10 -23.56 1.42 5.91
N SER A 11 -23.77 2.51 5.16
CA SER A 11 -23.37 2.64 3.75
C SER A 11 -22.25 3.65 3.50
N SER A 12 -21.66 4.23 4.56
CA SER A 12 -20.60 5.23 4.44
C SER A 12 -19.31 4.76 5.08
N ALA A 13 -18.20 5.28 4.57
CA ALA A 13 -16.87 5.10 5.13
C ALA A 13 -16.61 6.05 6.32
N PHE A 14 -17.63 6.49 7.05
CA PHE A 14 -17.41 7.35 8.22
C PHE A 14 -16.80 6.57 9.38
N GLY A 15 -15.52 6.82 9.62
CA GLY A 15 -14.68 6.25 10.67
C GLY A 15 -15.14 6.56 12.08
N ALA A 16 -15.96 7.60 12.26
CA ALA A 16 -16.57 7.91 13.56
C ALA A 16 -17.40 6.74 14.12
N ALA A 17 -17.93 5.86 13.26
CA ALA A 17 -18.61 4.63 13.66
C ALA A 17 -17.68 3.59 14.33
N LEU A 18 -16.36 3.79 14.27
CA LEU A 18 -15.35 2.96 14.93
C LEU A 18 -14.81 3.58 16.23
N LEU A 19 -15.28 4.76 16.62
CA LEU A 19 -14.87 5.37 17.89
C LEU A 19 -15.47 4.59 19.07
N GLY A 20 -14.62 4.27 20.04
CA GLY A 20 -15.06 3.72 21.32
C GLY A 20 -15.60 4.79 22.27
N ASP A 21 -16.25 4.33 23.34
CA ASP A 21 -16.77 5.21 24.39
C ASP A 21 -15.64 6.06 25.00
N GLY A 22 -15.80 7.38 24.92
CA GLY A 22 -14.85 8.35 25.49
C GLY A 22 -13.67 8.73 24.60
N GLU A 23 -13.58 8.19 23.38
CA GLU A 23 -12.64 8.69 22.37
C GLU A 23 -13.12 10.05 21.82
N GLU A 24 -12.18 10.97 21.58
CA GLU A 24 -12.49 12.28 21.01
C GLU A 24 -12.85 12.15 19.52
N ASN A 25 -13.96 12.76 19.11
CA ASN A 25 -14.31 12.90 17.70
C ASN A 25 -13.78 14.25 17.18
N VAL A 26 -12.66 14.21 16.47
CA VAL A 26 -12.03 15.39 15.85
C VAL A 26 -12.63 15.77 14.49
N GLY A 27 -13.68 15.05 14.05
CA GLY A 27 -14.30 15.22 12.75
C GLY A 27 -13.58 14.49 11.62
N GLN A 28 -14.07 14.68 10.40
CA GLN A 28 -13.49 14.10 9.18
C GLN A 28 -12.51 15.04 8.49
N PHE A 29 -11.55 14.47 7.77
CA PHE A 29 -10.50 15.22 7.09
C PHE A 29 -10.37 14.77 5.63
N LEU A 30 -10.30 15.75 4.72
CA LEU A 30 -10.08 15.53 3.31
C LEU A 30 -8.94 16.42 2.83
N TYR A 31 -8.01 15.85 2.07
CA TYR A 31 -7.05 16.60 1.27
C TYR A 31 -6.91 15.96 -0.11
N LEU A 32 -6.60 16.78 -1.12
CA LEU A 32 -6.47 16.32 -2.50
C LEU A 32 -5.10 15.67 -2.72
N GLU A 33 -5.07 14.64 -3.54
CA GLU A 33 -3.83 14.09 -4.10
C GLU A 33 -3.01 15.16 -4.81
N GLY A 34 -3.66 15.97 -5.66
CA GLY A 34 -3.03 17.08 -6.37
C GLY A 34 -4.04 17.97 -7.08
N MET A 35 -3.53 19.00 -7.78
CA MET A 35 -4.38 19.91 -8.58
C MET A 35 -4.85 19.28 -9.90
N GLU A 36 -4.16 18.25 -10.38
CA GLU A 36 -4.46 17.57 -11.64
C GLU A 36 -5.30 16.30 -11.39
N TYR A 37 -5.10 15.68 -10.23
CA TYR A 37 -5.80 14.50 -9.76
C TYR A 37 -6.73 14.87 -8.61
N HIS A 38 -7.97 15.22 -8.96
CA HIS A 38 -8.99 15.60 -7.99
C HIS A 38 -9.61 14.37 -7.32
N MET A 39 -8.87 13.73 -6.43
CA MET A 39 -9.32 12.59 -5.63
C MET A 39 -8.98 12.86 -4.16
N TRP A 40 -9.93 12.58 -3.27
CA TRP A 40 -9.75 12.86 -1.85
C TRP A 40 -9.05 11.71 -1.14
N ASN A 41 -7.99 12.03 -0.41
CA ASN A 41 -7.21 11.10 0.40
C ASN A 41 -6.72 9.89 -0.42
N THR A 42 -6.22 10.10 -1.64
CA THR A 42 -5.62 9.01 -2.44
C THR A 42 -4.60 8.26 -1.61
N TYR A 43 -4.84 6.98 -1.41
CA TYR A 43 -4.34 6.26 -0.24
C TYR A 43 -2.98 5.62 -0.48
N ASP A 44 -2.72 5.19 -1.71
CA ASP A 44 -1.39 4.79 -2.15
C ASP A 44 -0.40 5.95 -2.14
N VAL A 45 -0.86 7.19 -2.32
CA VAL A 45 -0.06 8.42 -2.19
C VAL A 45 0.03 8.88 -0.73
N HIS A 46 -1.05 8.76 0.04
CA HIS A 46 -1.08 9.03 1.48
C HIS A 46 -0.01 8.25 2.24
N PHE A 47 0.32 7.03 1.80
CA PHE A 47 1.44 6.23 2.31
C PHE A 47 2.75 7.01 2.50
N TYR A 48 3.07 7.91 1.58
CA TYR A 48 4.28 8.73 1.62
C TYR A 48 4.08 10.01 2.45
N SER A 49 2.92 10.67 2.34
CA SER A 49 2.68 11.97 2.99
C SER A 49 2.22 11.88 4.45
N SER A 50 1.64 10.74 4.86
CA SER A 50 1.00 10.53 6.17
C SER A 50 1.97 10.66 7.35
N PHE A 51 3.28 10.55 7.13
CA PHE A 51 4.28 10.84 8.16
C PHE A 51 4.12 12.25 8.74
N SER A 52 3.76 13.23 7.91
CA SER A 52 3.55 14.61 8.35
C SER A 52 2.30 14.76 9.22
N LEU A 53 1.21 14.11 8.84
CA LEU A 53 -0.04 14.08 9.60
C LEU A 53 0.16 13.38 10.94
N LEU A 54 0.74 12.17 10.95
CA LEU A 54 1.01 11.46 12.20
C LEU A 54 1.90 12.26 13.16
N SER A 55 2.93 12.93 12.64
CA SER A 55 3.90 13.66 13.47
C SER A 55 3.36 14.96 14.06
N LEU A 56 2.43 15.62 13.38
CA LEU A 56 1.93 16.96 13.75
C LEU A 56 0.50 16.94 14.29
N PHE A 57 -0.34 16.05 13.76
CA PHE A 57 -1.77 15.96 14.01
C PHE A 57 -2.21 14.49 14.12
N PRO A 58 -1.69 13.72 15.10
CA PRO A 58 -1.95 12.28 15.20
C PRO A 58 -3.44 11.93 15.28
N GLU A 59 -4.27 12.73 15.96
CA GLU A 59 -5.72 12.47 16.01
C GLU A 59 -6.40 12.63 14.64
N ILE A 60 -5.91 13.53 13.79
CA ILE A 60 -6.41 13.66 12.41
C ILE A 60 -6.01 12.44 11.60
N GLU A 61 -4.75 11.99 11.70
CA GLU A 61 -4.28 10.76 11.06
C GLU A 61 -5.13 9.56 11.47
N LEU A 62 -5.32 9.35 12.78
CA LEU A 62 -6.14 8.24 13.29
C LEU A 62 -7.61 8.35 12.87
N SER A 63 -8.17 9.56 12.72
CA SER A 63 -9.51 9.75 12.16
C SER A 63 -9.58 9.31 10.69
N LEU A 64 -8.61 9.72 9.87
CA LEU A 64 -8.50 9.32 8.46
C LEU A 64 -8.34 7.80 8.33
N GLN A 65 -7.49 7.17 9.15
CA GLN A 65 -7.32 5.73 9.12
C GLN A 65 -8.59 4.97 9.50
N ARG A 66 -9.43 5.53 10.40
CA ARG A 66 -10.74 4.94 10.70
C ARG A 66 -11.68 5.01 9.51
N ASP A 67 -11.64 6.08 8.71
CA ASP A 67 -12.43 6.18 7.49
C ASP A 67 -12.06 5.05 6.50
N PHE A 68 -10.76 4.81 6.30
CA PHE A 68 -10.28 3.72 5.46
C PHE A 68 -10.57 2.34 6.04
N ALA A 69 -10.45 2.17 7.36
CA ALA A 69 -10.84 0.93 8.03
C ALA A 69 -12.34 0.62 7.82
N ARG A 70 -13.22 1.62 7.90
CA ARG A 70 -14.63 1.46 7.53
C ARG A 70 -14.78 1.14 6.05
N ALA A 71 -14.09 1.85 5.17
CA ALA A 71 -14.18 1.65 3.74
C ALA A 71 -13.83 0.21 3.34
N VAL A 72 -12.77 -0.39 3.90
CA VAL A 72 -12.39 -1.80 3.66
C VAL A 72 -13.55 -2.77 3.91
N LEU A 73 -14.38 -2.50 4.93
CA LEU A 73 -15.53 -3.32 5.32
C LEU A 73 -16.78 -3.10 4.46
N LEU A 74 -16.76 -2.15 3.52
CA LEU A 74 -17.89 -1.87 2.63
C LEU A 74 -17.79 -2.64 1.31
N HIS A 75 -18.97 -2.92 0.75
CA HIS A 75 -19.14 -3.40 -0.61
C HIS A 75 -20.14 -2.50 -1.34
N ASP A 76 -19.75 -2.02 -2.52
CA ASP A 76 -20.61 -1.31 -3.44
C ASP A 76 -20.53 -1.98 -4.82
N PRO A 77 -21.57 -2.75 -5.22
CA PRO A 77 -21.60 -3.44 -6.50
C PRO A 77 -22.03 -2.53 -7.66
N ARG A 78 -22.36 -1.26 -7.42
CA ARG A 78 -22.71 -0.33 -8.51
C ARG A 78 -21.55 -0.26 -9.50
N PRO A 79 -21.82 -0.32 -10.82
CA PRO A 79 -20.76 -0.31 -11.81
C PRO A 79 -20.04 1.03 -11.84
N MET A 80 -18.72 0.97 -11.91
CA MET A 80 -17.83 2.06 -12.27
C MET A 80 -17.15 1.67 -13.58
N ARG A 81 -17.12 2.58 -14.55
CA ARG A 81 -16.50 2.32 -15.86
C ARG A 81 -15.07 2.84 -15.86
N THR A 82 -14.11 1.96 -16.05
CA THR A 82 -12.70 2.31 -16.19
C THR A 82 -12.42 2.95 -17.56
N LEU A 83 -11.29 3.65 -17.70
CA LEU A 83 -10.92 4.34 -18.94
C LEU A 83 -10.68 3.39 -20.12
N ASP A 84 -10.26 2.16 -19.86
CA ASP A 84 -10.14 1.10 -20.87
C ASP A 84 -11.51 0.49 -21.26
N GLY A 85 -12.60 0.96 -20.65
CA GLY A 85 -13.98 0.67 -21.04
C GLY A 85 -14.58 -0.57 -20.39
N VAL A 86 -13.97 -1.07 -19.30
CA VAL A 86 -14.46 -2.20 -18.52
C VAL A 86 -15.38 -1.70 -17.40
N ASP A 87 -16.50 -2.38 -17.18
CA ASP A 87 -17.36 -2.12 -16.02
C ASP A 87 -16.90 -3.00 -14.86
N VAL A 88 -16.51 -2.38 -13.75
CA VAL A 88 -16.06 -3.05 -12.52
C VAL A 88 -16.92 -2.62 -11.33
N PRO A 89 -16.98 -3.41 -10.24
CA PRO A 89 -17.65 -2.98 -9.02
C PRO A 89 -16.96 -1.74 -8.46
N ARG A 90 -17.72 -0.73 -8.03
CA ARG A 90 -17.16 0.49 -7.44
C ARG A 90 -16.31 0.20 -6.20
N LYS A 91 -16.76 -0.70 -5.32
CA LYS A 91 -16.03 -1.07 -4.12
C LYS A 91 -16.20 -2.55 -3.78
N VAL A 92 -15.10 -3.28 -3.69
CA VAL A 92 -15.09 -4.70 -3.31
C VAL A 92 -14.78 -4.84 -1.82
N LEU A 93 -15.54 -5.68 -1.11
CA LEU A 93 -15.29 -6.00 0.30
C LEU A 93 -13.87 -6.52 0.49
N GLY A 94 -13.13 -5.98 1.45
CA GLY A 94 -11.75 -6.36 1.74
C GLY A 94 -10.68 -5.67 0.89
N ALA A 95 -11.03 -5.09 -0.26
CA ALA A 95 -10.13 -4.19 -0.98
C ALA A 95 -10.14 -2.80 -0.32
N VAL A 96 -8.96 -2.24 -0.05
CA VAL A 96 -8.82 -0.83 0.31
C VAL A 96 -9.19 0.02 -0.92
N PRO A 97 -10.05 1.04 -0.81
CA PRO A 97 -10.29 1.93 -1.93
C PRO A 97 -9.04 2.74 -2.25
N HIS A 98 -8.87 3.11 -3.52
CA HIS A 98 -7.83 4.05 -3.94
C HIS A 98 -8.00 5.41 -3.25
N ASP A 99 -9.24 5.90 -3.18
CA ASP A 99 -9.56 7.21 -2.61
C ASP A 99 -10.95 7.19 -1.93
N ILE A 100 -11.20 8.19 -1.08
CA ILE A 100 -12.48 8.35 -0.36
C ILE A 100 -13.57 8.98 -1.25
N GLY A 101 -13.31 9.16 -2.54
CA GLY A 101 -14.24 9.69 -3.53
C GLY A 101 -13.86 11.09 -4.02
N LEU A 102 -14.80 11.69 -4.77
CA LEU A 102 -14.67 13.05 -5.31
C LEU A 102 -15.94 13.87 -5.07
N VAL A 103 -17.07 13.42 -5.64
CA VAL A 103 -18.35 14.17 -5.63
C VAL A 103 -19.07 14.07 -4.30
N ASP A 104 -19.18 12.85 -3.76
CA ASP A 104 -19.80 12.56 -2.46
C ASP A 104 -18.83 11.70 -1.63
N PRO A 105 -17.80 12.32 -1.03
CA PRO A 105 -16.76 11.59 -0.31
C PRO A 105 -17.37 10.73 0.81
N TRP A 106 -16.71 9.63 1.16
CA TRP A 106 -17.17 8.58 2.09
C TRP A 106 -18.35 7.72 1.61
N PHE A 107 -19.16 8.19 0.66
CA PHE A 107 -20.32 7.46 0.12
C PHE A 107 -20.05 6.89 -1.27
N GLU A 108 -19.42 7.66 -2.15
CA GLU A 108 -19.02 7.24 -3.50
C GLU A 108 -17.49 7.11 -3.57
N LEU A 109 -16.99 6.04 -2.96
CA LEU A 109 -15.58 5.67 -2.95
C LEU A 109 -15.06 5.36 -4.36
N ASN A 110 -13.73 5.40 -4.52
CA ASN A 110 -13.04 5.14 -5.79
C ASN A 110 -13.55 6.06 -6.91
N ALA A 111 -13.17 7.34 -6.83
CA ALA A 111 -13.29 8.25 -7.97
C ALA A 111 -12.23 7.93 -9.05
N TYR A 112 -11.11 7.31 -8.67
CA TYR A 112 -10.13 6.78 -9.60
C TYR A 112 -10.75 5.79 -10.58
N MET A 113 -10.61 6.10 -11.87
CA MET A 113 -11.24 5.38 -12.97
C MET A 113 -10.26 4.97 -14.07
N ILE A 114 -8.95 5.12 -13.88
CA ILE A 114 -7.98 4.72 -14.91
C ILE A 114 -7.92 3.19 -14.99
N HIS A 115 -7.75 2.52 -13.83
CA HIS A 115 -7.76 1.06 -13.67
C HIS A 115 -8.75 0.62 -12.58
N ASP A 116 -8.91 -0.68 -12.40
CA ASP A 116 -9.63 -1.26 -11.25
C ASP A 116 -8.73 -1.29 -10.00
N PRO A 117 -8.95 -0.42 -9.00
CA PRO A 117 -8.11 -0.38 -7.81
C PRO A 117 -8.30 -1.60 -6.91
N SER A 118 -9.40 -2.35 -7.05
CA SER A 118 -9.59 -3.59 -6.27
C SER A 118 -8.59 -4.69 -6.65
N ARG A 119 -7.95 -4.56 -7.82
CA ARG A 119 -6.88 -5.46 -8.26
C ARG A 119 -5.50 -5.03 -7.78
N TRP A 120 -5.35 -3.88 -7.14
CA TRP A 120 -4.02 -3.35 -6.82
C TRP A 120 -3.33 -4.12 -5.70
N LYS A 121 -2.01 -4.31 -5.85
CA LYS A 121 -1.19 -5.12 -4.94
C LYS A 121 -0.52 -4.33 -3.83
N ASP A 122 -0.59 -2.99 -3.85
CA ASP A 122 0.05 -2.13 -2.86
C ASP A 122 -0.94 -1.49 -1.87
N LEU A 123 -2.18 -1.18 -2.27
CA LEU A 123 -3.17 -0.53 -1.40
C LEU A 123 -3.41 -1.27 -0.07
N ASN A 124 -3.71 -2.57 -0.11
CA ASN A 124 -3.95 -3.37 1.09
C ASN A 124 -2.69 -3.47 1.98
N PRO A 125 -1.50 -3.84 1.46
CA PRO A 125 -0.27 -3.79 2.25
C PRO A 125 0.04 -2.42 2.84
N LYS A 126 -0.13 -1.33 2.07
CA LYS A 126 0.07 0.05 2.54
C LYS A 126 -0.87 0.42 3.68
N PHE A 127 -2.15 0.00 3.61
CA PHE A 127 -3.12 0.20 4.70
C PHE A 127 -2.68 -0.48 5.98
N VAL A 128 -2.31 -1.75 5.90
CA VAL A 128 -1.90 -2.51 7.08
C VAL A 128 -0.63 -1.93 7.71
N LEU A 129 0.32 -1.52 6.87
CA LEU A 129 1.55 -0.86 7.30
C LEU A 129 1.28 0.49 7.99
N GLN A 130 0.45 1.35 7.40
CA GLN A 130 0.07 2.64 7.96
C GLN A 130 -0.66 2.49 9.30
N VAL A 131 -1.70 1.66 9.36
CA VAL A 131 -2.46 1.41 10.60
C VAL A 131 -1.53 0.90 11.71
N TYR A 132 -0.64 -0.05 11.42
CA TYR A 132 0.30 -0.54 12.42
C TYR A 132 1.33 0.52 12.84
N ARG A 133 1.89 1.29 11.90
CA ARG A 133 2.81 2.40 12.20
C ARG A 133 2.16 3.37 13.19
N ASP A 134 0.91 3.73 12.95
CA ASP A 134 0.19 4.71 13.76
C ASP A 134 -0.13 4.15 15.15
N VAL A 135 -0.50 2.88 15.26
CA VAL A 135 -0.63 2.18 16.55
C VAL A 135 0.71 2.15 17.29
N ALA A 136 1.80 1.81 16.62
CA ALA A 136 3.13 1.73 17.23
C ALA A 136 3.61 3.11 17.71
N ALA A 137 3.32 4.18 16.96
CA ALA A 137 3.73 5.54 17.28
C ALA A 137 2.90 6.17 18.40
N THR A 138 1.59 5.92 18.43
CA THR A 138 0.67 6.54 19.39
C THR A 138 0.41 5.70 20.63
N GLY A 139 0.59 4.37 20.54
CA GLY A 139 0.17 3.43 21.57
C GLY A 139 -1.35 3.31 21.73
N ASN A 140 -2.15 3.81 20.79
CA ASN A 140 -3.60 3.82 20.89
C ASN A 140 -4.19 2.41 20.67
N LEU A 141 -4.44 1.70 21.77
CA LEU A 141 -5.00 0.34 21.76
C LEU A 141 -6.47 0.30 21.31
N ALA A 142 -7.25 1.34 21.60
CA ALA A 142 -8.65 1.41 21.18
C ALA A 142 -8.73 1.48 19.64
N PHE A 143 -7.93 2.34 19.03
CA PHE A 143 -7.75 2.39 17.58
C PHE A 143 -7.27 1.05 17.02
N ALA A 144 -6.30 0.39 17.65
CA ALA A 144 -5.80 -0.91 17.21
C ALA A 144 -6.91 -1.98 17.18
N THR A 145 -7.71 -2.06 18.24
CA THR A 145 -8.86 -2.97 18.31
C THR A 145 -9.92 -2.63 17.27
N ALA A 146 -10.21 -1.35 17.07
CA ALA A 146 -11.23 -0.90 16.14
C ALA A 146 -10.85 -1.15 14.67
N ALA A 147 -9.58 -0.98 14.32
CA ALA A 147 -9.08 -1.18 12.95
C ALA A 147 -8.80 -2.66 12.61
N TRP A 148 -8.64 -3.53 13.63
CA TRP A 148 -8.24 -4.92 13.43
C TRP A 148 -9.12 -5.73 12.45
N PRO A 149 -10.46 -5.67 12.49
CA PRO A 149 -11.29 -6.39 11.52
C PRO A 149 -11.00 -5.98 10.07
N ALA A 150 -10.73 -4.71 9.82
CA ALA A 150 -10.37 -4.21 8.50
C ALA A 150 -8.97 -4.67 8.10
N VAL A 151 -7.99 -4.63 9.01
CA VAL A 151 -6.63 -5.14 8.78
C VAL A 151 -6.66 -6.62 8.41
N TYR A 152 -7.36 -7.44 9.20
CA TYR A 152 -7.48 -8.87 8.91
C TYR A 152 -8.13 -9.12 7.54
N LEU A 153 -9.23 -8.42 7.25
CA LEU A 153 -9.95 -8.60 5.99
C LEU A 153 -9.14 -8.12 4.79
N ALA A 154 -8.37 -7.04 4.93
CA ALA A 154 -7.46 -6.56 3.89
C ALA A 154 -6.37 -7.58 3.57
N MET A 155 -5.78 -8.21 4.60
CA MET A 155 -4.80 -9.27 4.38
C MET A 155 -5.42 -10.53 3.76
N ALA A 156 -6.58 -10.96 4.25
CA ALA A 156 -7.30 -12.11 3.69
C ALA A 156 -7.73 -11.88 2.23
N TYR A 157 -8.07 -10.64 1.87
CA TYR A 157 -8.36 -10.28 0.48
C TYR A 157 -7.13 -10.47 -0.42
N MET A 158 -5.93 -10.14 0.07
CA MET A 158 -4.70 -10.26 -0.72
C MET A 158 -4.29 -11.71 -1.01
N ASP A 159 -4.73 -12.68 -0.20
CA ASP A 159 -4.41 -14.10 -0.40
C ASP A 159 -4.86 -14.64 -1.76
N GLN A 160 -5.84 -14.00 -2.43
CA GLN A 160 -6.26 -14.38 -3.78
C GLN A 160 -5.20 -14.10 -4.87
N PHE A 161 -4.18 -13.29 -4.56
CA PHE A 161 -3.12 -12.89 -5.48
C PHE A 161 -1.83 -13.68 -5.29
N ASP A 162 -1.81 -14.64 -4.35
CA ASP A 162 -0.79 -15.68 -4.17
C ASP A 162 -1.24 -16.90 -4.99
N ARG A 163 -0.92 -16.90 -6.29
CA ARG A 163 -1.53 -17.81 -7.27
C ARG A 163 -0.93 -19.21 -7.24
N ASP A 164 0.31 -19.34 -6.79
CA ASP A 164 1.01 -20.63 -6.69
C ASP A 164 1.13 -21.14 -5.25
N GLY A 165 0.70 -20.36 -4.26
CA GLY A 165 0.61 -20.75 -2.86
C GLY A 165 1.95 -20.72 -2.13
N ASP A 166 2.97 -20.07 -2.68
CA ASP A 166 4.28 -19.95 -2.05
C ASP A 166 4.30 -18.92 -0.89
N GLY A 167 3.25 -18.11 -0.76
CA GLY A 167 3.09 -17.07 0.26
C GLY A 167 3.41 -15.66 -0.21
N MET A 168 3.88 -15.47 -1.44
CA MET A 168 4.07 -14.17 -2.09
C MET A 168 2.83 -13.77 -2.89
N VAL A 169 2.69 -12.49 -3.22
CA VAL A 169 1.64 -12.01 -4.12
C VAL A 169 2.25 -11.67 -5.48
N GLU A 170 1.55 -11.98 -6.58
CA GLU A 170 2.02 -11.68 -7.93
C GLU A 170 1.25 -10.55 -8.60
N ASN A 171 2.00 -9.62 -9.18
CA ASN A 171 1.48 -8.63 -10.11
C ASN A 171 1.06 -9.28 -11.44
N GLU A 172 0.12 -8.65 -12.13
CA GLU A 172 -0.62 -9.31 -13.22
C GLU A 172 -0.17 -8.92 -14.63
N GLY A 173 0.96 -8.24 -14.80
CA GLY A 173 1.44 -7.77 -16.10
C GLY A 173 0.65 -6.58 -16.65
N ARG A 174 -0.08 -5.89 -15.77
CA ARG A 174 -0.82 -4.64 -16.01
C ARG A 174 -0.53 -3.69 -14.84
N PRO A 175 -0.82 -2.38 -14.97
CA PRO A 175 -0.67 -1.49 -13.84
C PRO A 175 -1.70 -1.84 -12.75
N ASP A 176 -1.19 -2.38 -11.65
CA ASP A 176 -1.96 -2.83 -10.49
C ASP A 176 -1.29 -2.37 -9.19
N GLN A 177 -0.76 -1.15 -9.19
CA GLN A 177 -0.13 -0.46 -8.06
C GLN A 177 0.07 1.04 -8.42
N THR A 178 0.53 1.86 -7.46
CA THR A 178 0.67 3.33 -7.57
C THR A 178 1.35 3.87 -8.84
N TYR A 179 2.35 3.17 -9.38
CA TYR A 179 2.92 3.42 -10.70
C TYR A 179 1.97 2.88 -11.78
N ASP A 180 0.82 3.55 -11.90
CA ASP A 180 -0.37 3.15 -12.66
C ASP A 180 -0.21 3.17 -14.20
N LEU A 181 0.97 3.49 -14.71
CA LEU A 181 1.36 3.37 -16.12
C LEU A 181 2.64 2.54 -16.30
N TRP A 182 3.22 2.01 -15.22
CA TRP A 182 4.40 1.15 -15.27
C TRP A 182 4.05 -0.27 -14.87
N SER A 183 3.74 -1.09 -15.88
CA SER A 183 3.37 -2.49 -15.67
C SER A 183 4.50 -3.30 -15.06
N VAL A 184 4.12 -4.28 -14.26
CA VAL A 184 5.01 -5.24 -13.60
C VAL A 184 4.32 -6.60 -13.54
N SER A 185 5.08 -7.70 -13.57
CA SER A 185 4.51 -9.05 -13.63
C SER A 185 5.23 -10.02 -12.70
N GLY A 186 4.48 -10.91 -12.06
CA GLY A 186 5.06 -11.88 -11.13
C GLY A 186 5.41 -11.23 -9.80
N VAL A 187 6.47 -11.71 -9.15
CA VAL A 187 6.98 -11.11 -7.92
C VAL A 187 7.73 -9.84 -8.29
N SER A 188 7.41 -8.71 -7.65
CA SER A 188 8.11 -7.44 -7.86
C SER A 188 8.80 -6.93 -6.60
N ALA A 189 9.89 -6.17 -6.77
CA ALA A 189 10.63 -5.61 -5.65
C ALA A 189 9.76 -4.68 -4.77
N TYR A 190 8.95 -3.85 -5.41
CA TYR A 190 8.10 -2.87 -4.73
C TYR A 190 6.95 -3.54 -3.97
N THR A 191 6.04 -4.23 -4.66
CA THR A 191 4.84 -4.81 -4.03
C THR A 191 5.19 -6.02 -3.15
N GLY A 192 6.17 -6.83 -3.54
CA GLY A 192 6.62 -7.97 -2.75
C GLY A 192 7.26 -7.52 -1.43
N GLY A 193 8.04 -6.44 -1.44
CA GLY A 193 8.63 -5.88 -0.23
C GLY A 193 7.56 -5.34 0.72
N LEU A 194 6.58 -4.61 0.17
CA LEU A 194 5.42 -4.12 0.94
C LEU A 194 4.63 -5.28 1.55
N TRP A 195 4.38 -6.35 0.79
CA TRP A 195 3.67 -7.54 1.25
C TRP A 195 4.38 -8.23 2.42
N VAL A 196 5.70 -8.46 2.31
CA VAL A 196 6.50 -9.05 3.39
C VAL A 196 6.42 -8.20 4.67
N ALA A 197 6.56 -6.87 4.54
CA ALA A 197 6.44 -5.96 5.68
C ALA A 197 5.01 -5.96 6.28
N ALA A 198 3.98 -5.96 5.43
CA ALA A 198 2.58 -5.96 5.86
C ALA A 198 2.18 -7.24 6.59
N LEU A 199 2.69 -8.42 6.17
CA LEU A 199 2.50 -9.67 6.91
C LEU A 199 3.07 -9.58 8.33
N GLN A 200 4.25 -8.96 8.47
CA GLN A 200 4.86 -8.75 9.79
C GLN A 200 4.08 -7.75 10.64
N ALA A 201 3.60 -6.66 10.03
CA ALA A 201 2.73 -5.67 10.68
C ALA A 201 1.39 -6.28 11.14
N ALA A 202 0.75 -7.10 10.30
CA ALA A 202 -0.48 -7.82 10.64
C ALA A 202 -0.28 -8.78 11.80
N ALA A 203 0.84 -9.52 11.83
CA ALA A 203 1.19 -10.37 12.97
C ALA A 203 1.38 -9.57 14.27
N ALA A 204 2.03 -8.40 14.19
CA ALA A 204 2.22 -7.52 15.34
C ALA A 204 0.90 -6.92 15.82
N MET A 205 0.01 -6.48 14.91
CA MET A 205 -1.36 -6.06 15.22
C MET A 205 -2.16 -7.17 15.90
N ALA A 206 -2.12 -8.39 15.36
CA ALA A 206 -2.79 -9.56 15.92
C ALA A 206 -2.37 -9.81 17.37
N ARG A 207 -1.06 -9.69 17.66
CA ARG A 207 -0.51 -9.80 19.00
C ARG A 207 -1.07 -8.72 19.94
N ILE A 208 -1.15 -7.47 19.49
CA ILE A 208 -1.66 -6.34 20.27
C ILE A 208 -3.12 -6.57 20.68
N VAL A 209 -3.96 -7.05 19.76
CA VAL A 209 -5.38 -7.30 20.01
C VAL A 209 -5.68 -8.68 20.63
N GLY A 210 -4.66 -9.51 20.84
CA GLY A 210 -4.77 -10.81 21.48
C GLY A 210 -5.20 -11.97 20.56
N ASP A 211 -5.24 -11.77 19.25
CA ASP A 211 -5.55 -12.81 18.25
C ASP A 211 -4.31 -13.66 17.94
N ARG A 212 -4.05 -14.65 18.80
CA ARG A 212 -2.90 -15.56 18.66
C ARG A 212 -2.97 -16.46 17.43
N GLY A 213 -4.18 -16.74 16.93
CA GLY A 213 -4.38 -17.55 15.73
C GLY A 213 -3.89 -16.80 14.49
N ALA A 214 -4.37 -15.56 14.32
CA ALA A 214 -3.94 -14.68 13.25
C ALA A 214 -2.45 -14.32 13.35
N GLU A 215 -1.91 -14.10 14.56
CA GLU A 215 -0.47 -13.87 14.76
C GLU A 215 0.36 -15.01 14.18
N GLY A 216 0.04 -16.26 14.52
CA GLY A 216 0.74 -17.44 14.01
C GLY A 216 0.62 -17.58 12.49
N TYR A 217 -0.59 -17.37 11.95
CA TYR A 217 -0.88 -17.42 10.52
C TYR A 217 -0.01 -16.43 9.72
N PHE A 218 0.01 -15.17 10.15
CA PHE A 218 0.77 -14.13 9.44
C PHE A 218 2.28 -14.31 9.60
N LEU A 219 2.78 -14.78 10.75
CA LEU A 219 4.21 -15.07 10.92
C LEU A 219 4.71 -16.22 10.04
N GLU A 220 3.88 -17.25 9.82
CA GLU A 220 4.23 -18.34 8.91
C GLU A 220 4.34 -17.83 7.47
N ARG A 221 3.32 -17.10 7.00
CA ARG A 221 3.30 -16.49 5.65
C ARG A 221 4.44 -15.50 5.47
N TYR A 222 4.71 -14.63 6.44
CA TYR A 222 5.85 -13.70 6.44
C TYR A 222 7.16 -14.42 6.13
N LYS A 223 7.45 -15.52 6.82
CA LYS A 223 8.69 -16.29 6.61
C LYS A 223 8.77 -16.93 5.23
N ARG A 224 7.64 -17.34 4.65
CA ARG A 224 7.62 -17.89 3.29
C ARG A 224 7.84 -16.79 2.26
N ALA A 225 7.04 -15.74 2.32
CA ALA A 225 7.12 -14.57 1.45
C ALA A 225 8.52 -13.96 1.44
N GLN A 226 9.15 -13.82 2.61
CA GLN A 226 10.51 -13.27 2.73
C GLN A 226 11.56 -14.12 1.97
N ARG A 227 11.42 -15.46 2.01
CA ARG A 227 12.34 -16.35 1.26
C ARG A 227 12.12 -16.24 -0.25
N VAL A 228 10.87 -16.13 -0.69
CA VAL A 228 10.53 -15.93 -2.11
C VAL A 228 11.08 -14.59 -2.60
N TYR A 229 10.80 -13.52 -1.87
CA TYR A 229 11.29 -12.17 -2.19
C TYR A 229 12.81 -12.14 -2.37
N ASP A 230 13.55 -12.70 -1.42
CA ASP A 230 15.01 -12.75 -1.49
C ASP A 230 15.51 -13.65 -2.62
N GLY A 231 14.94 -14.86 -2.77
CA GLY A 231 15.39 -15.86 -3.73
C GLY A 231 15.07 -15.52 -5.19
N GLU A 232 13.95 -14.86 -5.45
CA GLU A 232 13.48 -14.54 -6.81
C GLU A 232 14.07 -13.24 -7.35
N LEU A 233 14.36 -12.26 -6.49
CA LEU A 233 14.69 -10.90 -6.92
C LEU A 233 16.13 -10.47 -6.64
N TRP A 234 16.81 -11.04 -5.64
CA TRP A 234 18.18 -10.62 -5.34
C TRP A 234 19.15 -11.08 -6.44
N ASN A 235 19.73 -10.14 -7.17
CA ASN A 235 20.64 -10.45 -8.28
C ASN A 235 22.14 -10.41 -7.90
N GLY A 236 22.45 -10.20 -6.62
CA GLY A 236 23.81 -10.05 -6.11
C GLY A 236 24.27 -8.61 -5.88
N SER A 237 23.50 -7.61 -6.32
CA SER A 237 23.80 -6.19 -6.09
C SER A 237 22.58 -5.36 -5.68
N TYR A 238 21.42 -5.63 -6.28
CA TYR A 238 20.15 -4.99 -6.00
C TYR A 238 19.00 -5.98 -6.21
N PHE A 239 17.76 -5.54 -5.99
CA PHE A 239 16.57 -6.34 -6.25
C PHE A 239 16.02 -6.02 -7.65
N ASP A 240 15.89 -7.04 -8.48
CA ASP A 240 15.29 -6.92 -9.81
C ASP A 240 13.88 -6.32 -9.73
N TYR A 241 13.50 -5.54 -10.74
CA TYR A 241 12.17 -4.92 -10.82
C TYR A 241 11.05 -5.95 -10.69
N ASP A 242 11.16 -7.05 -11.44
CA ASP A 242 10.33 -8.23 -11.28
C ASP A 242 11.01 -9.54 -11.72
N ASN A 243 10.39 -10.68 -11.43
CA ASN A 243 10.90 -12.00 -11.80
C ASN A 243 10.36 -12.55 -13.13
N SER A 244 9.68 -11.75 -13.95
CA SER A 244 9.04 -12.22 -15.19
C SER A 244 10.03 -12.59 -16.31
N GLY A 245 11.29 -12.15 -16.20
CA GLY A 245 12.31 -12.32 -17.25
C GLY A 245 12.07 -11.45 -18.48
N GLY A 246 11.19 -10.45 -18.37
CA GLY A 246 10.93 -9.45 -19.39
C GLY A 246 12.10 -8.49 -19.64
N ALA A 247 11.95 -7.64 -20.66
CA ALA A 247 13.01 -6.73 -21.10
C ALA A 247 13.42 -5.68 -20.04
N THR A 248 12.53 -5.40 -19.09
CA THR A 248 12.70 -4.42 -18.01
C THR A 248 12.82 -5.07 -16.63
N SER A 249 12.77 -6.40 -16.52
CA SER A 249 12.84 -7.11 -15.22
C SER A 249 14.10 -6.77 -14.43
N LYS A 250 15.19 -6.42 -15.12
CA LYS A 250 16.46 -6.03 -14.49
C LYS A 250 16.58 -4.53 -14.22
N SER A 251 15.56 -3.72 -14.49
CA SER A 251 15.57 -2.29 -14.22
C SER A 251 15.77 -2.05 -12.72
N ILE A 252 16.61 -1.07 -12.40
CA ILE A 252 16.88 -0.60 -11.05
C ILE A 252 15.78 0.41 -10.73
N MET A 253 14.82 -0.03 -9.92
CA MET A 253 13.74 0.83 -9.44
C MET A 253 14.21 1.62 -8.22
N ALA A 254 13.92 2.93 -8.20
CA ALA A 254 14.28 3.80 -7.08
C ALA A 254 13.59 3.36 -5.78
N ASP A 255 12.32 2.95 -5.87
CA ASP A 255 11.48 2.53 -4.74
C ASP A 255 11.50 1.00 -4.49
N GLN A 256 12.52 0.29 -5.00
CA GLN A 256 12.61 -1.19 -4.89
C GLN A 256 12.58 -1.72 -3.45
N LEU A 257 12.88 -0.87 -2.45
CA LEU A 257 12.92 -1.21 -1.04
C LEU A 257 11.87 -0.46 -0.20
N ALA A 258 10.74 -0.06 -0.79
CA ALA A 258 9.63 0.61 -0.09
C ALA A 258 9.19 -0.14 1.18
N GLY A 259 9.02 -1.47 1.10
CA GLY A 259 8.66 -2.29 2.26
C GLY A 259 9.74 -2.31 3.35
N GLN A 260 11.02 -2.31 2.98
CA GLN A 260 12.14 -2.24 3.93
C GLN A 260 12.22 -0.88 4.63
N TRP A 261 11.93 0.20 3.90
CA TRP A 261 11.80 1.55 4.47
C TRP A 261 10.66 1.59 5.49
N TYR A 262 9.49 1.10 5.13
CA TYR A 262 8.32 1.17 6.00
C TYR A 262 8.41 0.22 7.19
N ALA A 263 8.98 -0.97 7.02
CA ALA A 263 9.26 -1.87 8.14
C ALA A 263 10.12 -1.19 9.21
N ARG A 264 11.14 -0.41 8.80
CA ARG A 264 11.96 0.38 9.73
C ARG A 264 11.13 1.48 10.41
N ALA A 265 10.27 2.18 9.68
CA ALA A 265 9.37 3.20 10.25
C ALA A 265 8.41 2.62 11.30
N CYS A 266 8.02 1.36 11.13
CA CYS A 266 7.16 0.63 12.07
C CYS A 266 7.91 -0.04 13.25
N GLY A 267 9.24 0.02 13.28
CA GLY A 267 10.04 -0.72 14.26
C GLY A 267 9.96 -2.25 14.09
N LEU A 268 9.70 -2.72 12.88
CA LEU A 268 9.65 -4.14 12.51
C LEU A 268 11.04 -4.68 12.13
N GLU A 269 11.18 -6.00 12.11
CA GLU A 269 12.37 -6.67 11.60
C GLU A 269 12.60 -6.34 10.12
N PRO A 270 13.87 -6.24 9.67
CA PRO A 270 14.19 -5.98 8.27
C PRO A 270 13.55 -6.99 7.30
N VAL A 271 13.05 -6.49 6.17
CA VAL A 271 12.55 -7.31 5.06
C VAL A 271 13.69 -8.10 4.42
N VAL A 272 14.88 -7.49 4.32
CA VAL A 272 16.09 -8.10 3.74
C VAL A 272 17.28 -7.90 4.66
N GLU A 273 18.34 -8.66 4.43
CA GLU A 273 19.61 -8.50 5.14
C GLU A 273 20.17 -7.08 4.97
N GLU A 274 20.77 -6.53 6.04
CA GLU A 274 21.23 -5.14 6.05
C GLU A 274 22.26 -4.84 4.97
N GLU A 275 23.17 -5.76 4.69
CA GLU A 275 24.18 -5.61 3.63
C GLU A 275 23.54 -5.57 2.23
N LYS A 276 22.49 -6.37 1.98
CA LYS A 276 21.73 -6.33 0.73
C LYS A 276 21.00 -5.00 0.59
N ALA A 277 20.38 -4.51 1.66
CA ALA A 277 19.74 -3.20 1.67
C ALA A 277 20.75 -2.07 1.38
N ARG A 278 21.93 -2.08 2.02
CA ARG A 278 23.00 -1.10 1.76
C ARG A 278 23.48 -1.15 0.31
N SER A 279 23.67 -2.35 -0.23
CA SER A 279 24.08 -2.56 -1.63
C SER A 279 23.03 -2.05 -2.63
N ALA A 280 21.75 -2.38 -2.41
CA ALA A 280 20.65 -1.93 -3.26
C ALA A 280 20.48 -0.41 -3.23
N LEU A 281 20.47 0.21 -2.04
CA LEU A 281 20.38 1.67 -1.89
C LEU A 281 21.61 2.38 -2.47
N GLY A 282 22.80 1.80 -2.32
CA GLY A 282 24.02 2.30 -2.96
C GLY A 282 23.92 2.24 -4.49
N THR A 283 23.31 1.19 -5.03
CA THR A 283 23.05 1.05 -6.47
C THR A 283 22.05 2.11 -6.95
N VAL A 284 20.95 2.32 -6.24
CA VAL A 284 19.97 3.38 -6.55
C VAL A 284 20.63 4.77 -6.50
N LEU A 285 21.49 5.02 -5.52
CA LEU A 285 22.23 6.29 -5.43
C LEU A 285 23.16 6.48 -6.63
N ASP A 286 23.97 5.49 -7.00
CA ASP A 286 24.86 5.59 -8.17
C ASP A 286 24.06 5.77 -9.46
N TYR A 287 23.08 4.90 -9.71
CA TYR A 287 22.36 4.85 -10.98
C TYR A 287 21.25 5.90 -11.05
N ASN A 288 20.22 5.77 -10.23
CA ASN A 288 19.01 6.56 -10.37
C ASN A 288 19.19 8.04 -10.00
N VAL A 289 20.20 8.35 -9.18
CA VAL A 289 20.51 9.73 -8.75
C VAL A 289 21.75 10.27 -9.47
N MET A 290 22.93 9.72 -9.21
CA MET A 290 24.19 10.37 -9.62
C MET A 290 24.39 10.39 -11.13
N ARG A 291 23.90 9.38 -11.88
CA ARG A 291 23.97 9.37 -13.35
C ARG A 291 22.93 10.26 -14.04
N VAL A 292 22.00 10.84 -13.28
CA VAL A 292 20.98 11.76 -13.79
C VAL A 292 21.33 13.19 -13.38
N GLN A 293 21.85 13.97 -14.33
CA GLN A 293 22.28 15.36 -14.11
C GLN A 293 23.20 15.56 -12.88
N GLY A 294 24.05 14.56 -12.58
CA GLY A 294 24.95 14.62 -11.43
C GLY A 294 24.24 14.61 -10.07
N GLY A 295 23.01 14.09 -9.99
CA GLY A 295 22.21 14.01 -8.77
C GLY A 295 21.44 15.29 -8.42
N ALA A 296 21.40 16.29 -9.31
CA ALA A 296 20.79 17.59 -9.02
C ALA A 296 19.25 17.60 -9.05
N VAL A 297 18.61 16.52 -9.53
CA VAL A 297 17.17 16.51 -9.85
C VAL A 297 16.38 15.41 -9.13
N GLY A 298 17.00 14.71 -8.17
CA GLY A 298 16.38 13.58 -7.45
C GLY A 298 16.67 12.23 -8.11
N ALA A 299 15.90 11.20 -7.72
CA ALA A 299 16.04 9.84 -8.21
C ALA A 299 15.06 9.56 -9.35
N VAL A 300 15.55 9.23 -10.55
CA VAL A 300 14.66 8.75 -11.62
C VAL A 300 14.08 7.38 -11.25
N ASN A 301 12.80 7.15 -11.51
CA ASN A 301 12.10 5.95 -11.07
C ASN A 301 12.73 4.65 -11.58
N GLY A 302 13.13 4.59 -12.86
CA GLY A 302 13.72 3.41 -13.48
C GLY A 302 15.02 3.71 -14.22
N MET A 303 16.06 2.92 -13.94
CA MET A 303 17.30 2.93 -14.72
C MET A 303 17.68 1.50 -15.12
N ARG A 304 18.13 1.31 -16.36
CA ARG A 304 18.63 0.02 -16.84
C ARG A 304 20.05 -0.26 -16.31
N PRO A 305 20.48 -1.53 -16.24
CA PRO A 305 21.82 -1.89 -15.74
C PRO A 305 22.98 -1.31 -16.56
N ASP A 306 22.72 -0.95 -17.83
CA ASP A 306 23.67 -0.27 -18.71
C ASP A 306 23.81 1.25 -18.43
N GLY A 307 23.00 1.78 -17.49
CA GLY A 307 22.99 3.19 -17.10
C GLY A 307 22.05 4.08 -17.92
N ALA A 308 21.31 3.53 -18.90
CA ALA A 308 20.28 4.28 -19.60
C ALA A 308 19.00 4.39 -18.75
N VAL A 309 18.31 5.54 -18.80
CA VAL A 309 16.99 5.69 -18.19
C VAL A 309 16.02 4.66 -18.79
N ASP A 310 15.24 4.00 -17.94
CA ASP A 310 14.19 3.10 -18.42
C ASP A 310 13.08 3.92 -19.09
N ALA A 311 12.85 3.65 -20.36
CA ALA A 311 11.86 4.32 -21.20
C ALA A 311 10.66 3.43 -21.54
N SER A 312 10.44 2.34 -20.79
CA SER A 312 9.29 1.46 -21.00
C SER A 312 7.95 2.09 -20.62
N SER A 313 7.97 3.09 -19.75
CA SER A 313 6.81 3.88 -19.35
C SER A 313 7.14 5.38 -19.31
N LEU A 314 6.11 6.21 -19.21
CA LEU A 314 6.31 7.61 -18.84
C LEU A 314 6.85 7.71 -17.42
N GLN A 315 6.24 6.98 -16.48
CA GLN A 315 6.59 6.99 -15.06
C GLN A 315 8.00 6.48 -14.79
N SER A 316 8.49 5.51 -15.57
CA SER A 316 9.86 5.00 -15.39
C SER A 316 10.94 6.06 -15.63
N LYS A 317 10.62 7.14 -16.37
CA LYS A 317 11.54 8.26 -16.65
C LYS A 317 11.35 9.45 -15.72
N GLU A 318 10.33 9.42 -14.87
CA GLU A 318 10.00 10.53 -13.98
C GLU A 318 10.85 10.51 -12.72
N VAL A 319 10.90 11.65 -12.06
CA VAL A 319 11.31 11.76 -10.66
C VAL A 319 10.05 12.09 -9.88
N TRP A 320 9.71 11.25 -8.90
CA TRP A 320 8.62 11.53 -7.97
C TRP A 320 9.20 12.17 -6.70
N VAL A 321 8.61 13.30 -6.29
CA VAL A 321 9.12 14.19 -5.22
C VAL A 321 8.53 13.88 -3.86
#